data_AF-A0A2A4LKJ5-F1
#
_entry.id   AF-A0A2A4LKJ5-F1
#
_cell.length_a   1.000
_cell.length_b   1.000
_cell.length_c   1.000
_cell.angle_alpha   90.00
_cell.angle_beta   90.00
_cell.angle_gamma   90.00
#
_symmetry.space_group_name_H-M   'P 1'
#
loop_
_entity.id
_entity.type
_entity.pdbx_description
1 polymer ?
#
loop_
_entity_poly.entity_id
_entity_poly.type
_entity_poly.pdbx_seq_one_letter_code
_entity_poly.pdbx_strand_id
1 'polypeptide(L)'
;MNKNIAIPLDIENIKLIFSKKFFIVILISVPSAIVADFLHIPLAWMLGPMIATSIAALSGLKIIMPRIILSFILILLGLYIGNYIDQNLIGQMGQWFWTSLVMLGYIILSVFFVSKY
;
A
#
# COMPACT_ATOMS: atom_id res chain seq x y z
N MET A 1 -6.53 13.61 25.03
CA MET A 1 -5.17 14.16 24.82
C MET A 1 -4.74 13.79 23.41
N ASN A 2 -4.57 14.76 22.52
CA ASN A 2 -4.34 14.52 21.09
C ASN A 2 -2.91 13.95 20.88
N LYS A 3 -2.79 12.63 20.82
CA LYS A 3 -1.53 11.90 20.54
C LYS A 3 -1.23 11.94 19.04
N ASN A 4 -0.89 13.10 18.49
CA ASN A 4 -0.27 13.21 17.16
C ASN A 4 1.23 12.90 17.27
N ILE A 5 1.54 11.66 17.64
CA ILE A 5 2.90 11.13 17.70
C ILE A 5 3.15 10.46 16.34
N ALA A 6 4.27 10.79 15.69
CA ALA A 6 4.62 10.27 14.35
C ALA A 6 4.66 8.73 14.29
N ILE A 7 4.99 8.10 15.41
CA ILE A 7 4.88 6.66 15.62
C ILE A 7 3.89 6.44 16.78
N PRO A 8 2.67 5.93 16.53
CA PRO A 8 1.68 5.74 17.56
C PRO A 8 1.98 4.46 18.36
N LEU A 9 2.99 4.55 19.24
CA LEU A 9 3.32 3.57 20.28
C LEU A 9 2.29 3.61 21.41
N ASP A 10 1.01 3.44 21.04
CA ASP A 10 -0.08 3.34 21.99
C ASP A 10 -0.40 1.87 22.27
N ILE A 11 -0.68 1.56 23.54
CA ILE A 11 -1.12 0.23 23.98
C ILE A 11 -2.39 -0.18 23.20
N GLU A 12 -3.25 0.78 22.87
CA GLU A 12 -4.42 0.55 22.02
C GLU A 12 -4.05 0.06 20.62
N ASN A 13 -3.04 0.67 19.96
CA ASN A 13 -2.58 0.24 18.64
C ASN A 13 -1.90 -1.12 18.68
N ILE A 14 -1.15 -1.41 19.74
CA ILE A 14 -0.54 -2.73 19.95
C ILE A 14 -1.62 -3.80 20.12
N LYS A 15 -2.70 -3.51 20.84
CA LYS A 15 -3.84 -4.42 21.00
C LYS A 15 -4.54 -4.72 19.67
N LEU A 16 -4.55 -3.77 18.73
CA LEU A 16 -5.10 -3.98 17.38
C LEU A 16 -4.29 -5.00 16.56
N ILE A 17 -2.98 -5.11 16.78
CA ILE A 17 -2.12 -6.13 16.15
C ILE A 17 -2.61 -7.53 16.48
N PHE A 18 -2.99 -7.77 17.73
CA PHE A 18 -3.50 -9.06 18.19
C PHE A 18 -5.02 -9.20 18.02
N SER A 19 -5.66 -8.28 17.29
CA SER A 19 -7.10 -8.35 17.07
C SER A 19 -7.48 -9.40 16.03
N LYS A 20 -8.64 -10.05 16.24
CA LYS A 20 -9.22 -10.98 15.24
C LYS A 20 -9.39 -10.33 13.87
N LYS A 21 -9.70 -9.03 13.83
CA LYS A 21 -9.90 -8.28 12.58
C LYS A 21 -8.60 -8.18 11.78
N PHE A 22 -7.48 -7.86 12.44
CA PHE A 22 -6.18 -7.81 11.76
C PHE A 22 -5.73 -9.20 11.28
N PHE A 23 -5.99 -10.24 12.08
CA PHE A 23 -5.69 -11.61 11.65
C PHE A 23 -6.46 -12.02 10.38
N ILE A 24 -7.75 -11.68 10.29
CA ILE A 24 -8.55 -11.91 9.08
C ILE A 24 -7.92 -11.20 7.86
N VAL A 25 -7.44 -9.97 8.03
CA VAL A 25 -6.78 -9.21 6.96
C VAL A 25 -5.55 -9.95 6.45
N ILE A 26 -4.69 -10.46 7.34
CA ILE A 26 -3.54 -11.28 6.94
C ILE A 26 -3.99 -12.55 6.22
N LEU A 27 -5.01 -13.22 6.77
CA LEU A 27 -5.51 -14.49 6.25
C LEU A 27 -6.07 -14.37 4.82
N ILE A 28 -6.70 -13.24 4.47
CA ILE A 28 -7.16 -12.99 3.09
C ILE A 28 -6.06 -12.45 2.18
N SER A 29 -5.09 -11.73 2.74
CA SER A 29 -4.03 -11.07 1.97
C SER A 29 -2.97 -12.02 1.45
N VAL A 30 -2.53 -12.99 2.27
CA VAL A 30 -1.45 -13.92 1.87
C VAL A 30 -1.88 -14.83 0.71
N PRO A 31 -3.06 -15.48 0.75
CA PRO A 31 -3.52 -16.29 -0.38
C PRO A 31 -3.74 -15.45 -1.64
N SER A 32 -4.25 -14.22 -1.51
CA SER A 32 -4.47 -13.36 -2.68
C SER A 32 -3.17 -12.91 -3.33
N ALA A 33 -2.11 -12.67 -2.55
CA ALA A 33 -0.77 -12.41 -3.08
C ALA A 33 -0.24 -13.61 -3.88
N ILE A 34 -0.38 -14.83 -3.35
CA ILE A 34 0.05 -16.07 -4.02
C ILE A 34 -0.73 -16.28 -5.32
N VAL A 35 -2.05 -16.07 -5.30
CA VAL A 35 -2.88 -16.17 -6.51
C VAL A 35 -2.49 -15.11 -7.54
N ALA A 36 -2.24 -13.86 -7.12
CA ALA A 36 -1.78 -12.81 -8.01
C ALA A 36 -0.39 -13.10 -8.62
N ASP A 37 0.50 -13.72 -7.85
CA ASP A 37 1.83 -14.12 -8.29
C ASP A 37 1.75 -15.26 -9.31
N PHE A 38 0.87 -16.24 -9.08
CA PHE A 38 0.56 -17.30 -10.03
C PHE A 38 0.00 -16.76 -11.35
N LEU A 39 -0.80 -15.69 -11.30
CA LEU A 39 -1.33 -15.00 -12.48
C LEU A 39 -0.32 -14.04 -13.14
N HIS A 40 0.92 -13.98 -12.66
CA HIS A 40 1.99 -13.11 -13.16
C HIS A 40 1.61 -11.62 -13.15
N ILE A 41 0.82 -11.20 -12.15
CA ILE A 41 0.46 -9.79 -11.97
C ILE A 41 1.69 -9.01 -11.47
N PRO A 42 2.07 -7.88 -12.11
CA PRO A 42 3.18 -7.06 -11.62
C PRO A 42 2.86 -6.54 -10.21
N LEU A 43 3.85 -6.58 -9.30
CA LEU A 43 3.64 -6.28 -7.87
C LEU A 43 2.54 -7.14 -7.23
N ALA A 44 2.45 -8.43 -7.55
CA ALA A 44 1.47 -9.36 -6.99
C ALA A 44 1.31 -9.28 -5.46
N TRP A 45 2.43 -9.18 -4.73
CA TRP A 45 2.45 -9.07 -3.28
C TRP A 45 1.88 -7.76 -2.72
N MET A 46 1.70 -6.74 -3.56
CA MET A 46 1.06 -5.48 -3.21
C MET A 46 -0.38 -5.42 -3.74
N LEU A 47 -0.58 -5.74 -5.03
CA LEU A 47 -1.87 -5.65 -5.69
C LEU A 47 -2.85 -6.75 -5.25
N GLY A 48 -2.38 -7.99 -5.04
CA GLY A 48 -3.22 -9.09 -4.58
C GLY A 48 -3.92 -8.79 -3.25
N PRO A 49 -3.18 -8.44 -2.18
CA PRO A 49 -3.76 -7.99 -0.92
C PRO A 49 -4.65 -6.76 -1.06
N MET A 50 -4.25 -5.78 -1.88
CA MET A 50 -5.02 -4.56 -2.08
C MET A 50 -6.40 -4.85 -2.68
N ILE A 51 -6.47 -5.68 -3.73
CA ILE A 51 -7.73 -6.07 -4.36
C ILE A 51 -8.59 -6.89 -3.38
N ALA A 52 -8.01 -7.90 -2.71
CA ALA A 52 -8.75 -8.75 -1.78
C ALA A 52 -9.32 -7.96 -0.59
N THR A 53 -8.52 -7.04 -0.03
CA THR A 53 -8.97 -6.17 1.05
C THR A 53 -10.00 -5.15 0.57
N SER A 54 -9.86 -4.57 -0.63
CA SER A 54 -10.91 -3.72 -1.22
C SER A 54 -12.24 -4.45 -1.38
N ILE A 55 -12.22 -5.68 -1.92
CA ILE A 55 -13.43 -6.50 -2.07
C ILE A 55 -14.04 -6.83 -0.70
N ALA A 56 -13.24 -7.24 0.27
CA ALA A 56 -13.71 -7.54 1.61
C ALA A 56 -14.29 -6.30 2.32
N ALA A 57 -13.68 -5.14 2.16
CA ALA A 57 -14.20 -3.87 2.70
C ALA A 57 -15.55 -3.49 2.06
N LEU A 58 -15.66 -3.61 0.73
CA LEU A 58 -16.91 -3.38 0.01
C LEU A 58 -18.01 -4.38 0.39
N SER A 59 -17.62 -5.61 0.76
CA SER A 59 -18.53 -6.64 1.27
C SER A 59 -18.98 -6.41 2.73
N GLY A 60 -18.61 -5.29 3.35
CA GLY A 60 -18.99 -4.93 4.72
C GLY A 60 -18.05 -5.45 5.81
N LEU A 61 -16.93 -6.09 5.46
CA LEU A 61 -15.95 -6.56 6.43
C LEU A 61 -15.14 -5.36 6.97
N LYS A 62 -15.13 -5.20 8.30
CA LYS A 62 -14.35 -4.14 8.95
C LYS A 62 -12.86 -4.47 8.94
N ILE A 63 -12.17 -4.02 7.90
CA ILE A 63 -10.71 -4.08 7.77
C ILE A 63 -10.08 -3.03 8.66
N ILE A 64 -9.19 -3.46 9.56
CA ILE A 64 -8.45 -2.56 10.46
C ILE A 64 -6.97 -2.79 10.25
N MET A 65 -6.26 -1.71 9.91
CA MET A 65 -4.80 -1.68 9.85
C MET A 65 -4.27 -0.94 11.09
N PRO A 66 -3.49 -1.60 11.97
CA PRO A 66 -2.84 -0.93 13.09
C PRO A 66 -1.82 0.09 12.59
N ARG A 67 -1.90 1.33 13.08
CA ARG A 67 -1.04 2.42 12.59
C ARG A 67 0.44 2.15 12.87
N ILE A 68 0.76 1.45 13.95
CA ILE A 68 2.13 1.06 14.30
C ILE A 68 2.79 0.16 13.25
N ILE A 69 2.04 -0.80 12.70
CA ILE A 69 2.52 -1.69 11.63
C ILE A 69 2.73 -0.88 10.35
N LEU A 70 1.76 -0.02 10.02
CA LEU A 70 1.85 0.86 8.87
C LEU A 70 3.10 1.75 8.95
N SER A 71 3.30 2.48 10.07
CA SER A 71 4.48 3.31 10.28
C SER A 71 5.79 2.53 10.15
N PHE A 72 5.85 1.31 10.71
CA PHE A 72 7.03 0.46 10.62
C PHE A 72 7.34 0.03 9.17
N ILE A 73 6.32 -0.41 8.42
CA ILE A 73 6.47 -0.77 7.00
C ILE A 73 6.91 0.43 6.17
N LEU A 74 6.37 1.63 6.42
CA LEU A 74 6.78 2.86 5.73
C LEU A 74 8.25 3.20 5.98
N ILE A 75 8.74 3.01 7.20
CA ILE A 75 10.17 3.22 7.52
C ILE A 75 11.04 2.22 6.75
N LEU A 76 10.69 0.93 6.77
CA LEU A 76 11.43 -0.11 6.03
C LEU A 76 11.42 0.14 4.52
N LEU A 77 10.26 0.50 3.97
CA LEU A 77 10.11 0.79 2.54
C LEU A 77 10.91 2.03 2.15
N GLY A 78 10.89 3.08 2.97
CA GLY A 78 11.71 4.27 2.76
C GLY A 78 13.21 3.98 2.83
N LEU A 79 13.66 3.17 3.79
CA LEU A 79 15.06 2.72 3.89
C LEU A 79 15.47 1.88 2.68
N TYR A 80 14.62 0.95 2.25
CA TYR A 80 14.86 0.12 1.08
C TYR A 80 15.01 0.99 -0.16
N ILE A 81 13.99 1.81 -0.49
CA ILE A 81 14.01 2.69 -1.66
C ILE A 81 15.20 3.66 -1.59
N GLY A 82 15.45 4.26 -0.42
CA GLY A 82 16.55 5.20 -0.22
C GLY A 82 17.92 4.58 -0.43
N ASN A 83 18.11 3.30 -0.07
CA ASN A 83 19.37 2.58 -0.32
C ASN A 83 19.63 2.39 -1.82
N TYR A 84 18.57 2.26 -2.64
CA TYR A 84 18.72 2.16 -4.09
C TYR A 84 19.08 3.48 -4.77
N ILE A 85 18.92 4.64 -4.13
CA ILE A 85 19.18 5.94 -4.79
C ILE A 85 20.69 6.15 -4.94
N ASP A 86 21.16 6.11 -6.19
CA ASP A 86 22.54 6.37 -6.58
C ASP A 86 22.66 7.63 -7.47
N GLN A 87 23.88 7.99 -7.83
CA GLN A 87 24.14 9.18 -8.65
C GLN A 87 23.57 9.05 -10.08
N ASN A 88 23.46 7.83 -10.62
CA ASN A 88 22.90 7.59 -11.95
C ASN A 88 21.39 7.84 -11.98
N LEU A 89 20.66 7.40 -10.94
CA LEU A 89 19.23 7.64 -10.78
C LEU A 89 18.95 9.14 -10.58
N ILE A 90 19.76 9.84 -9.80
CA ILE A 90 19.63 11.29 -9.61
C ILE A 90 19.85 12.03 -10.93
N GLY A 91 20.86 11.64 -11.73
CA GLY A 91 21.12 12.22 -13.05
C GLY A 91 19.97 12.05 -14.05
N GLN A 92 19.15 11.00 -13.88
CA GLN A 92 17.99 10.71 -14.73
C GLN A 92 16.68 11.34 -14.25
N MET A 93 16.64 11.94 -13.05
CA MET A 93 15.42 12.55 -12.49
C MET A 93 14.78 13.58 -13.44
N GLY A 94 15.59 14.34 -14.17
CA GLY A 94 15.10 15.30 -15.17
C GLY A 94 14.34 14.64 -16.34
N GLN A 95 14.78 13.46 -16.78
CA GLN A 95 14.09 12.70 -17.84
C GLN A 95 12.79 12.08 -17.32
N TRP A 96 12.78 11.64 -16.07
CA TRP A 96 11.58 11.05 -15.45
C TRP A 96 10.46 12.06 -15.22
N PHE A 97 10.76 13.36 -15.17
CA PHE A 97 9.72 14.38 -15.09
C PHE A 97 8.68 14.21 -16.21
N TRP A 98 9.14 13.97 -17.44
CA TRP A 98 8.28 13.79 -18.60
C TRP A 98 7.43 12.51 -18.51
N THR A 99 8.06 11.37 -18.19
CA THR A 99 7.34 10.09 -18.07
C THR A 99 6.32 10.12 -16.92
N SER A 100 6.64 10.80 -15.82
CA SER A 100 5.74 10.99 -14.69
C SER A 100 4.54 11.86 -15.05
N LEU A 101 4.76 12.91 -15.86
CA LEU A 101 3.69 13.78 -16.34
C LEU A 101 2.71 13.01 -17.25
N VAL A 102 3.22 12.16 -18.15
CA VAL A 102 2.39 11.31 -19.01
C VAL A 102 1.58 10.30 -18.19
N MET A 103 2.22 9.64 -17.22
CA MET A 103 1.52 8.71 -16.31
C MET A 103 0.42 9.39 -15.50
N LEU A 104 0.67 10.61 -14.99
CA LEU A 104 -0.36 11.40 -14.31
C LEU A 104 -1.55 11.72 -15.22
N GLY A 105 -1.28 12.16 -16.45
CA GLY A 105 -2.31 12.40 -17.45
C GLY A 105 -3.15 11.14 -17.74
N TYR A 106 -2.48 10.00 -17.89
CA TYR A 106 -3.14 8.70 -18.09
C TYR A 106 -4.07 8.33 -16.92
N ILE A 107 -3.63 8.51 -15.67
CA ILE A 107 -4.46 8.22 -14.49
C ILE A 107 -5.70 9.12 -14.46
N ILE A 108 -5.53 10.44 -14.68
CA ILE A 108 -6.65 11.39 -14.68
C ILE A 108 -7.67 11.04 -15.76
N LEU A 109 -7.20 10.75 -16.98
CA LEU A 109 -8.06 10.33 -18.09
C LEU A 109 -8.81 9.03 -17.77
N SER A 110 -8.11 8.05 -17.18
CA SER A 110 -8.71 6.78 -16.78
C SER A 110 -9.82 6.97 -15.74
N VAL A 111 -9.57 7.78 -14.71
CA VAL A 111 -10.58 8.10 -13.69
C VAL A 111 -11.75 8.87 -14.28
N PHE A 112 -11.50 9.85 -15.14
CA PHE A 112 -12.56 10.63 -15.80
C PHE A 112 -13.46 9.74 -16.66
N PHE A 113 -12.87 8.83 -17.44
CA PHE A 113 -13.63 7.91 -18.28
C PHE A 113 -14.46 6.94 -17.45
N VAL A 114 -13.86 6.32 -16.41
CA VAL A 114 -14.58 5.40 -15.51
C VAL A 114 -15.68 6.12 -14.74
N SER A 115 -15.46 7.36 -14.28
CA SER A 115 -16.46 8.14 -13.54
C SER A 115 -17.67 8.57 -14.38
N LYS A 116 -17.59 8.47 -15.71
CA LYS A 116 -18.68 8.83 -16.62
C LYS A 116 -19.64 7.66 -16.90
N TYR A 117 -19.24 6.43 -16.58
CA TYR A 117 -20.08 5.22 -16.60
C TYR A 117 -20.62 4.92 -15.21
#